data_AF-K1HET5-F1
#
_entry.id   AF-K1HET5-F1
#
_cell.length_a   1.000
_cell.length_b   1.000
_cell.length_c   1.000
_cell.angle_alpha   90.00
_cell.angle_beta   90.00
_cell.angle_gamma   90.00
#
_symmetry.space_group_name_H-M   'P 1'
#
loop_
_entity.id
_entity.type
_entity.pdbx_description
1 polymer ?
#
loop_
_entity_poly.entity_id
_entity_poly.type
_entity_poly.pdbx_seq_one_letter_code
_entity_poly.pdbx_strand_id
1 'polypeptide(L)'
;VGTERVEFFKLPEPLILDDSAIVPGTDGQKMSKSYNNTINMFVTKKKLKEQVMSIVTDSTPLEEPKNPDNNIAKLYALFNNIDKQNELKEKFLAGNFGYGHAKTELLNSILEYFAVAREKREELVKDMDYVKDVLNEGSKKARAIAIEKIQKAKEIVGLVGNIY
;
A
#
# COMPACT_ATOMS: atom_id res chain seq x y z
N VAL A 1 -0.06 -29.39 44.64
CA VAL A 1 1.17 -29.05 43.87
C VAL A 1 0.87 -27.76 43.14
N GLY A 2 1.50 -26.66 43.56
CA GLY A 2 1.15 -25.32 43.11
C GLY A 2 1.50 -25.11 41.63
N THR A 3 0.56 -24.56 40.86
CA THR A 3 0.83 -24.08 39.51
C THR A 3 1.71 -22.82 39.62
N GLU A 4 3.02 -22.98 39.57
CA GLU A 4 3.93 -21.84 39.42
C GLU A 4 3.62 -21.12 38.11
N ARG A 5 3.34 -19.81 38.19
CA ARG A 5 3.18 -18.96 37.01
C ARG A 5 4.56 -18.76 36.40
N VAL A 6 4.79 -19.32 35.21
CA VAL A 6 6.00 -19.07 34.43
C VAL A 6 5.76 -17.89 33.50
N GLU A 7 6.46 -16.78 33.72
CA GLU A 7 6.45 -15.62 32.82
C GLU A 7 7.33 -15.92 31.59
N PHE A 8 6.70 -16.33 30.49
CA PHE A 8 7.42 -16.85 29.32
C PHE A 8 7.27 -16.01 28.05
N PHE A 9 6.05 -15.59 27.72
CA PHE A 9 5.79 -14.73 26.57
C PHE A 9 5.87 -13.26 26.98
N LYS A 10 6.67 -12.49 26.26
CA LYS A 10 6.71 -11.03 26.43
C LYS A 10 5.39 -10.46 25.96
N LEU A 11 4.82 -9.54 26.74
CA LEU A 11 3.70 -8.74 26.30
C LEU A 11 4.21 -7.75 25.24
N PRO A 12 3.67 -7.76 24.00
CA PRO A 12 4.06 -6.80 22.99
C PRO A 12 3.48 -5.42 23.31
N GLU A 13 4.21 -4.38 22.95
CA GLU A 13 3.72 -3.00 23.01
C GLU A 13 3.14 -2.58 21.65
N PRO A 14 2.04 -1.82 21.63
CA PRO A 14 1.47 -1.32 20.38
C PRO A 14 2.38 -0.25 19.77
N LEU A 15 2.62 -0.34 18.47
CA LEU A 15 3.20 0.74 17.67
C LEU A 15 2.09 1.37 16.84
N ILE A 16 1.57 2.51 17.30
CA ILE A 16 0.55 3.29 16.60
C ILE A 16 1.24 4.46 15.92
N LEU A 17 1.09 4.58 14.61
CA LEU A 17 1.55 5.75 13.87
C LEU A 17 0.57 6.91 14.13
N ASP A 18 1.08 8.06 14.55
CA ASP A 18 0.28 9.26 14.84
C ASP A 18 -0.50 9.75 13.60
N ASP A 19 0.05 9.51 12.41
CA ASP A 19 -0.55 9.90 11.14
C ASP A 19 -0.71 8.65 10.25
N SER A 20 -1.91 8.07 10.25
CA SER A 20 -2.33 7.12 9.22
C SER A 20 -3.34 7.81 8.31
N ALA A 21 -2.82 8.51 7.30
CA ALA A 21 -3.66 9.19 6.33
C ALA A 21 -4.56 8.17 5.60
N ILE A 22 -5.88 8.37 5.68
CA ILE A 22 -6.85 7.61 4.89
C ILE A 22 -6.66 8.03 3.43
N VAL A 23 -6.15 7.11 2.62
CA VAL A 23 -6.06 7.29 1.17
C VAL A 23 -7.46 7.16 0.55
N PRO A 24 -7.95 8.17 -0.20
CA PRO A 24 -9.24 8.08 -0.89
C PRO A 24 -9.15 7.11 -2.07
N GLY A 25 -10.20 6.33 -2.28
CA GLY A 25 -10.39 5.51 -3.47
C GLY A 25 -10.92 6.31 -4.66
N THR A 26 -11.21 5.62 -5.75
CA THR A 26 -11.74 6.24 -6.98
C THR A 26 -13.08 6.93 -6.76
N ASP A 27 -13.85 6.55 -5.74
CA ASP A 27 -15.14 7.15 -5.38
C ASP A 27 -15.04 8.24 -4.29
N GLY A 28 -13.84 8.53 -3.79
CA GLY A 28 -13.60 9.47 -2.68
C GLY A 28 -13.79 8.92 -1.28
N GLN A 29 -14.35 7.71 -1.13
CA GLN A 29 -14.38 7.01 0.16
C GLN A 29 -13.00 6.44 0.48
N LYS A 30 -12.81 5.88 1.68
CA LYS A 30 -11.58 5.13 2.01
C LYS A 30 -11.30 4.09 0.93
N MET A 31 -10.07 4.07 0.40
CA MET A 31 -9.64 3.06 -0.55
C MET A 31 -9.69 1.67 0.09
N SER A 32 -10.44 0.75 -0.50
CA SER A 32 -10.55 -0.63 -0.03
C SER A 32 -10.89 -1.60 -1.17
N LYS A 33 -10.36 -2.83 -1.08
CA LYS A 33 -10.69 -3.88 -2.04
C LYS A 33 -12.19 -4.21 -2.03
N SER A 34 -12.81 -4.20 -0.85
CA SER A 34 -14.25 -4.49 -0.67
C SER A 34 -15.17 -3.46 -1.31
N TYR A 35 -14.73 -2.19 -1.43
CA TYR A 35 -15.52 -1.15 -2.10
C TYR A 35 -15.26 -1.09 -3.61
N ASN A 36 -14.34 -1.92 -4.11
CA ASN A 36 -13.93 -1.94 -5.51
C ASN A 36 -13.50 -0.54 -6.04
N ASN A 37 -12.90 0.27 -5.17
CA ASN A 37 -12.47 1.65 -5.45
C ASN A 37 -10.94 1.81 -5.43
N THR A 38 -10.19 0.72 -5.62
CA THR A 38 -8.72 0.71 -5.48
C THR A 38 -7.99 1.16 -6.74
N ILE A 39 -6.84 1.81 -6.56
CA ILE A 39 -5.84 2.04 -7.61
C ILE A 39 -4.68 1.08 -7.36
N ASN A 40 -4.46 0.12 -8.27
CA ASN A 40 -3.41 -0.89 -8.12
C ASN A 40 -2.19 -0.52 -8.98
N MET A 41 -1.09 -0.11 -8.35
CA MET A 41 0.12 0.32 -9.05
C MET A 41 0.81 -0.80 -9.84
N PHE A 42 0.56 -2.07 -9.55
CA PHE A 42 1.24 -3.22 -10.15
C PHE A 42 0.42 -3.99 -11.19
N VAL A 43 -0.78 -3.51 -11.56
CA VAL A 43 -1.46 -4.02 -12.77
C VAL A 43 -0.83 -3.45 -14.03
N THR A 44 -1.21 -3.96 -15.21
CA THR A 44 -0.78 -3.42 -16.51
C THR A 44 -1.03 -1.91 -16.61
N LYS A 45 -0.21 -1.18 -17.38
CA LYS A 45 -0.40 0.27 -17.60
C LYS A 45 -1.82 0.61 -18.07
N LYS A 46 -2.42 -0.24 -18.91
CA LYS A 46 -3.81 -0.11 -19.38
C LYS A 46 -4.82 -0.15 -18.23
N LYS A 47 -4.79 -1.21 -17.40
CA LYS A 47 -5.68 -1.34 -16.23
C LYS A 47 -5.48 -0.23 -15.21
N LEU A 48 -4.23 0.20 -14.97
CA LEU A 48 -3.97 1.33 -14.08
C LEU A 48 -4.59 2.62 -14.63
N LYS A 49 -4.45 2.88 -15.94
CA LYS A 49 -5.12 4.01 -16.61
C LYS A 49 -6.63 3.94 -16.45
N GLU A 50 -7.24 2.77 -16.64
CA GLU A 50 -8.70 2.58 -16.44
C GLU A 50 -9.12 2.96 -15.00
N GLN A 51 -8.37 2.49 -13.99
CA GLN A 51 -8.63 2.82 -12.57
C GLN A 51 -8.45 4.32 -12.25
N VAL A 52 -7.41 4.97 -12.78
CA VAL A 52 -7.20 6.41 -12.57
C VAL A 52 -8.28 7.22 -13.28
N MET A 53 -8.69 6.79 -14.48
CA MET A 53 -9.73 7.49 -15.24
C MET A 53 -11.12 7.35 -14.61
N SER A 54 -11.37 6.30 -13.83
CA SER A 54 -12.63 6.10 -13.09
C SER A 54 -12.75 6.92 -11.81
N ILE A 55 -11.78 7.76 -11.46
CA ILE A 55 -11.91 8.66 -10.30
C ILE A 55 -13.12 9.58 -10.50
N VAL A 56 -14.03 9.59 -9.54
CA VAL A 56 -15.27 10.39 -9.55
C VAL A 56 -14.92 11.86 -9.39
N THR A 57 -15.47 12.67 -10.29
CA THR A 57 -15.36 14.13 -10.33
C THR A 57 -16.73 14.73 -10.60
N ASP A 58 -16.87 16.04 -10.40
CA ASP A 58 -18.08 16.75 -10.80
C ASP A 58 -18.12 17.01 -12.33
N SER A 59 -19.18 17.67 -12.78
CA SER A 59 -19.46 17.96 -14.19
C SER A 59 -19.09 19.38 -14.63
N THR A 60 -18.14 20.03 -13.93
CA THR A 60 -17.74 21.41 -14.27
C THR A 60 -17.17 21.49 -15.71
N PRO A 61 -17.70 22.38 -16.59
CA PRO A 61 -17.25 22.56 -17.98
C PRO A 61 -15.76 22.86 -18.10
N LEU A 62 -15.09 22.48 -19.19
CA LEU A 62 -13.62 22.57 -19.33
C LEU A 62 -13.08 23.98 -19.06
N GLU A 63 -13.75 25.00 -19.57
CA GLU A 63 -13.37 26.41 -19.56
C GLU A 63 -13.43 27.01 -18.15
N GLU A 64 -14.32 26.49 -17.30
CA GLU A 64 -14.52 27.01 -15.95
C GLU A 64 -13.42 26.58 -14.98
N PRO A 65 -13.11 27.37 -13.94
CA PRO A 65 -12.27 26.94 -12.83
C PRO A 65 -12.82 25.67 -12.15
N LYS A 66 -11.92 24.82 -11.64
CA LYS A 66 -12.26 23.60 -10.90
C LYS A 66 -11.94 23.76 -9.42
N ASN A 67 -12.67 23.05 -8.56
CA ASN A 67 -12.30 22.96 -7.14
C ASN A 67 -10.97 22.18 -6.98
N PRO A 68 -9.90 22.78 -6.45
CA PRO A 68 -8.62 22.09 -6.24
C PRO A 68 -8.64 21.12 -5.06
N ASP A 69 -9.60 21.22 -4.13
CA ASP A 69 -9.82 20.22 -3.08
C ASP A 69 -10.72 19.09 -3.60
N ASN A 70 -10.12 18.19 -4.38
CA ASN A 70 -10.80 17.04 -4.97
C ASN A 70 -9.97 15.75 -4.83
N ASN A 71 -10.59 14.60 -5.14
CA ASN A 71 -9.95 13.29 -4.98
C ASN A 71 -8.68 13.12 -5.82
N ILE A 72 -8.61 13.74 -7.01
CA ILE A 72 -7.42 13.67 -7.87
C ILE A 72 -6.26 14.41 -7.20
N ALA A 73 -6.50 15.62 -6.68
CA ALA A 73 -5.47 16.40 -5.99
C ALA A 73 -4.96 15.69 -4.72
N LYS A 74 -5.87 15.09 -3.93
CA LYS A 74 -5.51 14.29 -2.74
C LYS A 74 -4.62 13.10 -3.09
N LEU A 75 -4.95 12.38 -4.16
CA LEU A 75 -4.12 11.28 -4.66
C LEU A 75 -2.80 11.77 -5.25
N TYR A 76 -2.81 12.89 -5.95
CA TYR A 76 -1.63 13.49 -6.57
C TYR A 76 -0.59 13.92 -5.53
N ALA A 77 -1.04 14.42 -4.39
CA ALA A 77 -0.17 14.82 -3.27
C ALA A 77 0.66 13.65 -2.69
N LEU A 78 0.20 12.40 -2.83
CA LEU A 78 0.94 11.23 -2.33
C LEU A 78 2.23 10.94 -3.11
N PHE A 79 2.36 11.49 -4.32
CA PHE A 79 3.45 11.20 -5.24
C PHE A 79 4.28 12.43 -5.59
N ASN A 80 3.86 13.62 -5.18
CA ASN A 80 4.43 14.88 -5.64
C ASN A 80 4.68 15.84 -4.46
N ASN A 81 5.73 16.66 -4.60
CA ASN A 81 6.08 17.69 -3.62
C ASN A 81 5.07 18.85 -3.63
N ILE A 82 5.21 19.76 -2.67
CA ILE A 82 4.29 20.90 -2.49
C ILE A 82 4.26 21.83 -3.72
N ASP A 83 5.37 21.99 -4.42
CA ASP A 83 5.46 22.86 -5.60
C ASP A 83 4.57 22.33 -6.74
N LYS A 84 4.70 21.04 -7.08
CA LYS A 84 3.84 20.40 -8.08
C LYS A 84 2.37 20.38 -7.66
N GLN A 85 2.08 20.27 -6.37
CA GLN A 85 0.70 20.37 -5.87
C GLN A 85 0.12 21.77 -6.07
N ASN A 86 0.92 22.81 -5.83
CA ASN A 86 0.52 24.20 -6.07
C ASN A 86 0.34 24.46 -7.56
N GLU A 87 1.21 23.95 -8.43
CA GLU A 87 1.04 24.04 -9.90
C GLU A 87 -0.29 23.41 -10.34
N LEU A 88 -0.61 22.20 -9.86
CA LEU A 88 -1.87 21.55 -10.19
C LEU A 88 -3.07 22.37 -9.69
N LYS A 89 -2.96 22.96 -8.51
CA LYS A 89 -3.99 23.84 -7.94
C LYS A 89 -4.18 25.10 -8.80
N GLU A 90 -3.10 25.74 -9.24
CA GLU A 90 -3.16 26.91 -10.12
C GLU A 90 -3.81 26.57 -11.45
N LYS A 91 -3.46 25.43 -12.07
CA LYS A 91 -4.11 24.93 -13.28
C LYS A 91 -5.61 24.75 -13.10
N PHE A 92 -6.04 24.17 -11.98
CA PHE A 92 -7.48 24.04 -11.68
C PHE A 92 -8.17 25.40 -11.56
N LEU A 93 -7.55 26.37 -10.88
CA LEU A 93 -8.14 27.69 -10.66
C LEU A 93 -8.16 28.55 -11.94
N ALA A 94 -7.25 28.33 -12.88
CA ALA A 94 -7.16 29.10 -14.12
C ALA A 94 -8.30 28.80 -15.12
N GLY A 95 -8.97 27.66 -15.00
CA GLY A 95 -9.89 27.17 -16.03
C GLY A 95 -9.15 26.63 -17.26
N ASN A 96 -9.89 26.19 -18.29
CA ASN A 96 -9.36 25.48 -19.47
C ASN A 96 -8.52 24.22 -19.14
N PHE A 97 -8.56 23.74 -17.90
CA PHE A 97 -7.87 22.55 -17.42
C PHE A 97 -8.89 21.57 -16.82
N GLY A 98 -9.23 20.54 -17.59
CA GLY A 98 -10.24 19.55 -17.20
C GLY A 98 -9.69 18.45 -16.30
N TYR A 99 -10.59 17.73 -15.63
CA TYR A 99 -10.24 16.56 -14.82
C TYR A 99 -9.54 15.45 -15.59
N GLY A 100 -9.78 15.31 -16.90
CA GLY A 100 -9.05 14.37 -17.75
C GLY A 100 -7.55 14.68 -17.83
N HIS A 101 -7.17 15.96 -17.87
CA HIS A 101 -5.77 16.38 -17.82
C HIS A 101 -5.17 16.06 -16.46
N ALA A 102 -5.85 16.42 -15.36
CA ALA A 102 -5.41 16.12 -14.00
C ALA A 102 -5.23 14.61 -13.75
N LYS A 103 -6.17 13.78 -14.22
CA LYS A 103 -6.07 12.31 -14.17
C LYS A 103 -4.87 11.78 -14.95
N THR A 104 -4.53 12.41 -16.07
CA THR A 104 -3.35 12.05 -16.86
C THR A 104 -2.05 12.41 -16.11
N GLU A 105 -1.99 13.59 -15.49
CA GLU A 105 -0.85 13.99 -14.65
C GLU A 105 -0.68 13.02 -13.47
N LEU A 106 -1.77 12.67 -12.77
CA LEU A 106 -1.75 11.66 -11.70
C LEU A 106 -1.26 10.29 -12.18
N LEU A 107 -1.76 9.80 -13.32
CA LEU A 107 -1.31 8.53 -13.89
C LEU A 107 0.20 8.52 -14.13
N ASN A 108 0.74 9.62 -14.66
CA ASN A 108 2.17 9.76 -14.91
C ASN A 108 2.96 9.75 -13.60
N SER A 109 2.52 10.49 -12.58
CA SER A 109 3.17 10.48 -11.26
C SER A 109 3.21 9.08 -10.64
N ILE A 110 2.12 8.31 -10.72
CA ILE A 110 2.08 6.93 -10.21
C ILE A 110 3.08 6.05 -10.98
N LEU A 111 3.10 6.15 -12.31
CA LEU A 111 3.99 5.35 -13.15
C LEU A 111 5.46 5.68 -12.93
N GLU A 112 5.79 6.95 -12.76
CA GLU A 112 7.14 7.43 -12.47
C GLU A 112 7.59 6.97 -11.08
N TYR A 113 6.78 7.21 -10.05
CA TYR A 113 7.10 6.84 -8.67
C TYR A 113 7.34 5.34 -8.52
N PHE A 114 6.51 4.50 -9.15
CA PHE A 114 6.65 3.03 -9.07
C PHE A 114 7.48 2.42 -10.19
N ALA A 115 8.15 3.19 -11.05
CA ALA A 115 8.86 2.67 -12.22
C ALA A 115 9.82 1.52 -11.86
N VAL A 116 10.74 1.78 -10.93
CA VAL A 116 11.75 0.81 -10.47
C VAL A 116 11.08 -0.40 -9.81
N ALA A 117 10.06 -0.19 -8.98
CA ALA A 117 9.35 -1.29 -8.31
C ALA A 117 8.57 -2.17 -9.30
N ARG A 118 8.01 -1.58 -10.37
CA ARG A 118 7.29 -2.31 -11.42
C ARG A 118 8.25 -3.13 -12.27
N GLU A 119 9.39 -2.55 -12.66
CA GLU A 119 10.46 -3.29 -13.34
C GLU A 119 10.95 -4.46 -12.48
N LYS A 120 11.24 -4.21 -11.20
CA LYS A 120 11.69 -5.26 -10.30
C LYS A 120 10.67 -6.38 -10.15
N ARG A 121 9.38 -6.03 -10.07
CA ARG A 121 8.31 -7.03 -10.02
C ARG A 121 8.24 -7.84 -11.32
N GLU A 122 8.42 -7.21 -12.47
CA GLU A 122 8.44 -7.92 -13.76
C GLU A 122 9.64 -8.88 -13.88
N GLU A 123 10.79 -8.52 -13.33
CA GLU A 123 11.94 -9.44 -13.19
C GLU A 123 11.59 -10.62 -12.28
N LEU A 124 11.09 -10.35 -11.07
CA LEU A 124 10.81 -11.39 -10.07
C LEU A 124 9.72 -12.37 -10.53
N VAL A 125 8.75 -11.93 -11.32
CA VAL A 125 7.72 -12.81 -11.89
C VAL A 125 8.31 -13.80 -12.91
N LYS A 126 9.42 -13.45 -13.57
CA LYS A 126 10.11 -14.36 -14.51
C LYS A 126 10.95 -15.41 -13.79
N ASP A 127 11.32 -15.17 -12.54
CA ASP A 127 12.11 -16.08 -11.70
C ASP A 127 11.41 -16.32 -10.35
N MET A 128 10.34 -17.11 -10.40
CA MET A 128 9.57 -17.47 -9.21
C MET A 128 10.32 -18.41 -8.27
N ASP A 129 11.36 -19.09 -8.75
CA ASP A 129 12.16 -19.99 -7.91
C ASP A 129 13.09 -19.17 -7.01
N TYR A 130 13.73 -18.12 -7.52
CA TYR A 130 14.43 -17.14 -6.68
C TYR A 130 13.53 -16.55 -5.59
N VAL A 131 12.28 -16.19 -5.92
CA VAL A 131 11.31 -15.68 -4.92
C VAL A 131 11.05 -16.72 -3.82
N LYS A 132 10.87 -17.99 -4.17
CA LYS A 132 10.67 -19.06 -3.19
C LYS A 132 11.92 -19.27 -2.34
N ASP A 133 13.11 -19.19 -2.92
CA ASP A 133 14.37 -19.34 -2.20
C ASP A 133 14.54 -18.25 -1.14
N VAL A 134 14.28 -16.98 -1.50
CA VAL A 134 14.29 -15.85 -0.55
C VAL A 134 13.28 -16.08 0.59
N LEU A 135 12.05 -16.53 0.28
CA LEU A 135 11.05 -16.86 1.29
C LEU A 135 11.49 -18.03 2.20
N ASN A 136 12.13 -19.05 1.62
CA ASN A 136 12.64 -20.22 2.35
C ASN A 136 13.80 -19.83 3.28
N GLU A 137 14.72 -18.97 2.83
CA GLU A 137 15.78 -18.43 3.67
C GLU A 137 15.23 -17.62 4.85
N GLY A 138 14.25 -16.76 4.60
CA GLY A 138 13.54 -16.04 5.66
C GLY A 138 12.87 -17.00 6.65
N SER A 139 12.22 -18.06 6.13
CA SER A 139 11.59 -19.11 6.93
C SER A 139 12.61 -19.84 7.83
N LYS A 140 13.79 -20.20 7.31
CA LYS A 140 14.86 -20.83 8.09
C LYS A 140 15.31 -19.95 9.26
N LYS A 141 15.54 -18.65 9.01
CA LYS A 141 15.93 -17.68 10.05
C LYS A 141 14.86 -17.54 11.13
N ALA A 142 13.60 -17.37 10.72
CA ALA A 142 12.48 -17.28 11.66
C ALA A 142 12.27 -18.58 12.46
N ARG A 143 12.41 -19.74 11.79
CA ARG A 143 12.24 -21.06 12.39
C ARG A 143 13.32 -21.34 13.45
N ALA A 144 14.56 -20.93 13.24
CA ALA A 144 15.61 -21.09 14.25
C ALA A 144 15.23 -20.43 15.60
N ILE A 145 14.66 -19.22 15.55
CA ILE A 145 14.18 -18.50 16.74
C ILE A 145 12.93 -19.19 17.33
N ALA A 146 11.99 -19.58 16.46
CA ALA A 146 10.73 -20.18 16.89
C ALA A 146 10.91 -21.57 17.54
N ILE A 147 11.82 -22.41 17.02
CA ILE A 147 12.09 -23.75 17.57
C ILE A 147 12.55 -23.66 19.01
N GLU A 148 13.51 -22.77 19.31
CA GLU A 148 14.01 -22.59 20.67
C GLU A 148 12.87 -22.17 21.63
N LYS A 149 11.99 -21.27 21.16
CA LYS A 149 10.84 -20.81 21.93
C LYS A 149 9.81 -21.91 22.15
N ILE A 150 9.51 -22.70 21.13
CA ILE A 150 8.53 -23.80 21.22
C ILE A 150 9.05 -24.94 22.09
N GLN A 151 10.34 -25.26 22.03
CA GLN A 151 10.97 -26.27 22.89
C GLN A 151 10.73 -25.94 24.38
N LYS A 152 11.10 -24.73 24.79
CA LYS A 152 10.90 -24.25 26.17
C LYS A 152 9.42 -24.19 26.55
N ALA A 153 8.55 -23.77 25.63
CA ALA A 153 7.11 -23.76 25.87
C ALA A 153 6.57 -25.18 26.13
N LYS A 154 6.99 -26.17 25.33
CA LYS A 154 6.62 -27.59 25.50
C LYS A 154 7.06 -28.13 26.85
N GLU A 155 8.28 -27.81 27.29
CA GLU A 155 8.80 -28.18 28.61
C GLU A 155 7.92 -27.62 29.74
N ILE A 156 7.59 -26.33 29.68
CA ILE A 156 6.73 -25.65 30.67
C ILE A 156 5.35 -26.31 30.78
N VAL A 157 4.76 -26.74 29.66
CA VAL A 157 3.43 -27.37 29.66
C VAL A 157 3.46 -28.90 29.79
N GLY A 158 4.64 -29.49 30.04
CA GLY A 158 4.80 -30.93 30.27
C GLY A 158 4.73 -31.81 29.01
N LEU A 159 4.87 -31.24 27.81
CA LEU A 159 4.91 -31.97 26.53
C LEU A 159 6.34 -32.44 26.20
N VAL A 160 6.96 -33.19 27.12
CA VAL A 160 8.36 -33.64 27.01
C VAL A 160 8.41 -35.02 26.33
N GLY A 161 8.69 -35.03 25.03
CA GLY A 161 8.90 -36.25 24.25
C GLY A 161 9.03 -35.94 22.75
N ASN A 162 9.89 -36.69 22.05
CA ASN A 162 9.93 -36.71 20.58
C ASN A 162 8.61 -37.30 20.07
N ILE A 163 7.61 -36.43 19.90
CA ILE A 163 6.44 -36.73 19.10
C ILE A 163 6.66 -35.98 17.79
N TYR A 164 6.90 -36.79 16.75
CA TYR A 164 7.40 -36.54 15.38
C TYR A 164 8.92 -36.49 15.22
#